data_AF-A0A4Y1X2J1-F1
#
_entry.id   AF-A0A4Y1X2J1-F1
#
_cell.length_a   1.000
_cell.length_b   1.000
_cell.length_c   1.000
_cell.angle_alpha   90.00
_cell.angle_beta   90.00
_cell.angle_gamma   90.00
#
_symmetry.space_group_name_H-M   'P 1'
#
loop_
_entity.id
_entity.type
_entity.pdbx_description
1 polymer ?
#
loop_
_entity_poly.entity_id
_entity_poly.type
_entity_poly.pdbx_seq_one_letter_code
_entity_poly.pdbx_strand_id
1 'polypeptide(L)'
;MTGLFYILFFWLAGNALSLATSGYVSGNIIGMILLFASLCLRWVPADRVRPAARFLLGSMALFFVPYGVGLMVSYRVILENLWAILVSGVISTVLVIFVAGKTFQSLNRRARMRHIRHIRHAE
;
A
#
# COMPACT_ATOMS: atom_id res chain seq x y z
N MET A 1 21.75 -11.87 6.20
CA MET A 1 20.31 -12.19 6.38
C MET A 1 19.61 -11.32 7.44
N THR A 2 20.16 -10.17 7.84
CA THR A 2 19.57 -9.33 8.91
C THR A 2 18.31 -8.57 8.48
N GLY A 3 18.13 -8.30 7.18
CA GLY A 3 16.96 -7.58 6.67
C GLY A 3 15.63 -8.30 6.93
N LEU A 4 15.62 -9.63 6.86
CA LEU A 4 14.41 -10.43 7.11
C LEU A 4 13.98 -10.31 8.57
N PHE A 5 14.95 -10.34 9.49
CA PHE A 5 14.71 -10.20 10.93
C PHE A 5 14.05 -8.86 11.26
N TYR A 6 14.52 -7.75 10.66
CA TYR A 6 13.86 -6.45 10.85
C TYR A 6 12.42 -6.47 10.34
N ILE A 7 12.16 -7.01 9.15
CA ILE A 7 10.80 -7.08 8.59
C ILE A 7 9.87 -7.89 9.50
N LEU A 8 10.30 -9.07 9.96
CA LEU A 8 9.51 -9.89 10.88
C LEU A 8 9.34 -9.23 12.26
N PHE A 9 10.37 -8.55 12.76
CA PHE A 9 10.31 -7.86 14.04
C PHE A 9 9.28 -6.72 14.03
N PHE A 10 9.28 -5.89 12.97
CA PHE A 10 8.26 -4.84 12.83
C PHE A 10 6.87 -5.40 12.56
N TRP A 11 6.76 -6.51 11.84
CA TRP A 11 5.49 -7.22 11.69
C TRP A 11 4.94 -7.70 13.05
N LEU A 12 5.79 -8.33 13.87
CA LEU A 12 5.43 -8.79 15.21
C LEU A 12 5.06 -7.62 16.13
N ALA A 13 5.85 -6.54 16.12
CA ALA A 13 5.58 -5.33 16.89
C ALA A 13 4.25 -4.68 16.46
N GLY A 14 4.00 -4.60 15.14
CA GLY A 14 2.74 -4.10 14.59
C GLY A 14 1.55 -4.97 14.98
N ASN A 15 1.71 -6.29 15.01
CA ASN A 15 0.68 -7.22 15.48
C ASN A 15 0.40 -7.06 16.98
N ALA A 16 1.44 -6.94 17.81
CA ALA A 16 1.30 -6.68 19.24
C ALA A 16 0.57 -5.35 19.52
N LEU A 17 0.91 -4.30 18.76
CA LEU A 17 0.22 -3.00 18.83
C LEU A 17 -1.23 -3.07 18.32
N SER A 18 -1.50 -3.86 17.27
CA SER A 18 -2.85 -4.10 16.77
C SER A 18 -3.73 -4.78 17.81
N LEU A 19 -3.18 -5.74 18.57
CA LEU A 19 -3.87 -6.40 19.68
C LEU A 19 -4.17 -5.40 20.82
N ALA A 20 -3.23 -4.52 21.14
CA ALA A 20 -3.43 -3.45 22.13
C ALA A 20 -4.47 -2.40 21.69
N THR A 21 -4.62 -2.17 20.38
CA THR A 21 -5.57 -1.19 19.79
C THR A 21 -6.93 -1.82 19.44
N SER A 22 -7.25 -2.99 20.01
CA SER A 22 -8.53 -3.70 19.79
C SER A 22 -8.84 -4.06 18.34
N GLY A 23 -7.83 -4.16 17.46
CA GLY A 23 -8.01 -4.61 16.08
C GLY A 23 -8.58 -3.59 15.09
N TYR A 24 -8.64 -2.29 15.43
CA TYR A 24 -9.08 -1.25 14.47
C TYR A 24 -8.23 -1.19 13.20
N VAL A 25 -6.94 -1.50 13.31
CA VAL A 25 -5.99 -1.48 12.19
C VAL A 25 -5.25 -2.81 12.18
N SER A 26 -5.18 -3.45 11.00
CA SER A 26 -4.42 -4.70 10.83
C SER A 26 -2.95 -4.52 11.24
N GLY A 27 -2.41 -5.47 11.99
CA GLY A 27 -1.01 -5.49 12.40
C GLY A 27 -0.01 -5.33 11.25
N ASN A 28 -0.35 -5.80 10.04
CA ASN A 28 0.47 -5.58 8.84
C ASN A 28 0.64 -4.09 8.51
N ILE A 29 -0.44 -3.32 8.57
CA ILE A 29 -0.44 -1.89 8.23
C ILE A 29 0.39 -1.13 9.28
N ILE A 30 0.18 -1.44 10.57
CA ILE A 30 0.95 -0.84 11.66
C ILE A 30 2.44 -1.17 11.52
N GLY A 31 2.77 -2.43 11.23
CA GLY A 31 4.15 -2.87 11.00
C GLY A 31 4.83 -2.17 9.82
N MET A 32 4.09 -1.92 8.72
CA MET A 32 4.59 -1.15 7.58
C MET A 32 4.88 0.31 7.97
N ILE A 33 3.99 0.95 8.73
CA ILE A 33 4.16 2.33 9.20
C ILE A 33 5.37 2.43 10.15
N LEU A 34 5.53 1.47 11.06
CA LEU A 34 6.68 1.40 11.98
C LEU A 34 8.00 1.22 11.25
N LEU A 35 8.06 0.29 10.29
CA LEU A 35 9.26 0.07 9.48
C LEU A 35 9.60 1.35 8.68
N PHE A 36 8.59 2.00 8.11
CA PHE A 36 8.75 3.27 7.40
C PHE A 36 9.26 4.38 8.32
N ALA A 37 8.69 4.54 9.51
CA ALA A 37 9.15 5.50 10.50
C ALA A 37 10.61 5.22 10.92
N SER A 38 10.96 3.96 11.16
CA SER A 38 12.32 3.55 11.52
C SER A 38 13.36 3.84 10.42
N LEU A 39 12.96 3.68 9.15
CA LEU A 39 13.79 4.08 8.00
C LEU A 39 13.95 5.61 7.92
N CYS A 40 12.89 6.38 8.16
CA CYS A 40 12.94 7.84 8.21
C CYS A 40 13.85 8.36 9.35
N LEU A 41 13.81 7.72 10.52
CA LEU A 41 14.66 8.05 11.67
C LEU A 41 16.11 7.54 11.51
N ARG A 42 16.46 6.90 10.38
CA ARG A 42 17.75 6.22 10.12
C ARG A 42 18.15 5.19 11.18
N TRP A 43 17.19 4.71 11.97
CA TRP A 43 17.46 3.73 13.02
C TRP A 43 17.77 2.35 12.43
N VAL A 44 17.18 2.06 11.26
CA VAL A 44 17.46 0.86 10.48
C VAL A 44 18.08 1.25 9.13
N PRO A 45 19.29 0.78 8.81
CA PRO A 45 19.93 1.07 7.53
C PRO A 45 19.17 0.37 6.39
N ALA A 46 18.71 1.18 5.43
CA ALA A 46 17.96 0.70 4.27
C ALA A 46 18.72 -0.37 3.47
N ASP A 47 20.06 -0.31 3.45
CA ASP A 47 20.93 -1.27 2.76
C ASP A 47 20.81 -2.70 3.31
N ARG A 48 20.46 -2.86 4.59
CA ARG A 48 20.25 -4.17 5.21
C ARG A 48 18.88 -4.76 4.90
N VAL A 49 17.86 -3.91 4.75
CA VAL A 49 16.46 -4.32 4.51
C VAL A 49 16.18 -4.55 3.03
N ARG A 50 16.73 -3.71 2.14
CA ARG A 50 16.56 -3.78 0.68
C ARG A 50 16.76 -5.17 0.08
N PRO A 51 17.85 -5.92 0.34
CA PRO A 51 18.05 -7.23 -0.27
C PRO A 51 17.01 -8.26 0.19
N ALA A 52 16.60 -8.21 1.47
CA ALA A 52 15.55 -9.10 1.98
C ALA A 52 14.17 -8.74 1.41
N ALA A 53 13.84 -7.45 1.32
CA ALA A 53 12.60 -6.98 0.71
C ALA A 53 12.53 -7.34 -0.78
N ARG A 54 13.63 -7.19 -1.54
CA ARG A 54 13.73 -7.61 -2.94
C ARG A 54 13.52 -9.11 -3.11
N PHE A 55 14.09 -9.93 -2.22
CA PHE A 55 13.88 -11.37 -2.24
C PHE A 55 12.41 -11.74 -2.00
N LEU A 56 11.78 -11.16 -0.97
CA LEU A 56 10.36 -11.40 -0.68
C LEU A 56 9.43 -10.94 -1.80
N LEU A 57 9.72 -9.77 -2.40
CA LEU A 57 8.98 -9.26 -3.56
C LEU A 57 9.21 -10.13 -4.81
N GLY A 58 10.42 -10.66 -5.01
CA GLY A 58 10.69 -11.61 -6.09
C GLY A 58 9.91 -12.92 -5.92
N SER A 59 9.77 -13.37 -4.68
CA SER A 59 9.00 -14.57 -4.31
C SER A 59 7.51 -14.30 -4.09
N MET A 60 6.99 -13.10 -4.40
CA MET A 60 5.58 -12.76 -4.13
C MET A 60 4.59 -13.73 -4.78
N ALA A 61 4.90 -14.19 -5.99
CA ALA A 61 4.08 -15.17 -6.70
C ALA A 61 3.83 -16.43 -5.86
N LEU A 62 4.86 -16.93 -5.14
CA LEU A 62 4.74 -18.09 -4.26
C LEU A 62 3.79 -17.84 -3.08
N PHE A 63 3.75 -16.62 -2.53
CA PHE A 63 2.83 -16.24 -1.46
C PHE A 63 1.39 -16.04 -1.95
N PHE A 64 1.19 -15.72 -3.23
CA PHE A 64 -0.15 -15.62 -3.83
C PHE A 64 -0.80 -16.97 -4.09
N VAL A 65 -0.03 -18.03 -4.33
CA VAL A 65 -0.57 -19.39 -4.55
C VAL A 65 -1.47 -19.87 -3.39
N PRO A 66 -1.02 -19.90 -2.12
CA PRO A 66 -1.88 -20.36 -1.03
C PRO A 66 -3.10 -19.46 -0.82
N TYR A 67 -2.97 -18.15 -1.03
CA TYR A 67 -4.08 -17.22 -0.96
C TYR A 67 -5.12 -17.49 -2.05
N GLY A 68 -4.68 -17.78 -3.28
CA GLY A 68 -5.54 -18.14 -4.41
C GLY A 68 -6.23 -19.49 -4.22
N VAL A 69 -5.52 -20.50 -3.70
CA VAL A 69 -6.13 -21.81 -3.38
C VAL A 69 -7.17 -21.68 -2.28
N GLY A 70 -6.96 -20.79 -1.29
CA GLY A 70 -7.96 -20.48 -0.27
C GLY A 70 -9.27 -19.93 -0.87
N LEU A 71 -9.19 -19.12 -1.92
CA LEU A 71 -10.36 -18.61 -2.63
C LEU A 71 -11.12 -19.71 -3.40
N MET A 72 -10.45 -20.82 -3.78
CA MET A 72 -11.13 -21.94 -4.45
C MET A 72 -12.17 -22.63 -3.55
N VAL A 73 -12.09 -22.48 -2.23
CA VAL A 73 -13.13 -22.99 -1.30
C VAL A 73 -14.50 -22.34 -1.58
N SER A 74 -14.51 -21.08 -2.03
CA SER A 74 -15.73 -20.33 -2.40
C SER A 74 -15.92 -20.18 -3.91
N TYR A 75 -15.29 -21.07 -4.70
CA TYR A 75 -15.25 -20.98 -6.17
C TYR A 75 -16.63 -20.89 -6.83
N ARG A 76 -17.64 -21.60 -6.30
CA ARG A 76 -19.02 -21.56 -6.82
C ARG A 76 -19.66 -20.17 -6.72
N VAL A 77 -19.52 -19.50 -5.58
CA VAL A 77 -20.07 -18.15 -5.36
C VAL A 77 -19.37 -17.12 -6.25
N ILE A 78 -18.06 -17.30 -6.46
CA ILE A 78 -17.28 -16.46 -7.36
C ILE A 78 -17.79 -16.64 -8.79
N LEU A 79 -17.96 -17.88 -9.28
CA LEU A 79 -18.45 -18.18 -10.63
C LEU A 79 -19.82 -17.55 -10.92
N GLU A 80 -20.77 -17.66 -9.98
CA GLU A 80 -22.11 -17.08 -10.13
C GLU A 80 -22.09 -15.55 -10.17
N ASN A 81 -21.13 -14.92 -9.47
CA ASN A 81 -21.00 -13.46 -9.37
C ASN A 81 -19.84 -12.90 -10.21
N LEU A 82 -19.22 -13.70 -11.09
CA LEU A 82 -18.04 -13.29 -11.85
C LEU A 82 -18.30 -12.01 -12.63
N TRP A 83 -19.48 -11.90 -13.25
CA TRP A 83 -19.87 -10.72 -14.00
C TRP A 83 -19.98 -9.48 -13.10
N ALA A 84 -20.60 -9.62 -11.94
CA ALA A 84 -20.71 -8.53 -10.97
C ALA A 84 -19.34 -8.09 -10.44
N ILE A 85 -18.42 -9.03 -10.18
CA ILE A 85 -17.05 -8.73 -9.71
C ILE A 85 -16.25 -8.01 -10.81
N LEU A 86 -16.31 -8.50 -12.05
CA LEU A 86 -15.61 -7.87 -13.19
C LEU A 86 -16.13 -6.46 -13.45
N VAL A 87 -17.45 -6.30 -13.56
CA VAL A 87 -18.08 -5.02 -13.86
C VAL A 87 -17.83 -4.02 -12.74
N SER A 88 -18.02 -4.42 -11.47
CA SER A 88 -17.75 -3.54 -10.33
C SER A 88 -16.27 -3.18 -10.22
N GLY A 89 -15.35 -4.12 -10.47
CA GLY A 89 -13.92 -3.88 -10.45
C GLY A 89 -13.46 -2.89 -11.53
N VAL A 90 -13.94 -3.07 -12.77
CA VAL A 90 -13.61 -2.18 -13.90
C VAL A 90 -14.19 -0.79 -13.65
N ILE A 91 -15.48 -0.69 -13.30
CA ILE A 91 -16.13 0.60 -13.06
C ILE A 91 -15.46 1.32 -11.90
N SER A 92 -15.18 0.64 -10.78
CA SER A 92 -14.49 1.22 -9.63
C SER A 92 -13.09 1.72 -10.01
N THR A 93 -12.33 0.95 -10.78
CA THR A 93 -10.98 1.34 -11.21
C THR A 93 -11.02 2.58 -12.10
N VAL A 94 -11.92 2.62 -13.09
CA VAL A 94 -12.10 3.80 -13.97
C VAL A 94 -12.51 5.02 -13.16
N LEU A 95 -13.46 4.86 -12.23
CA LEU A 95 -13.95 5.94 -11.39
C LEU A 95 -12.85 6.47 -10.47
N VAL A 96 -12.09 5.60 -9.82
CA VAL A 96 -10.95 5.98 -8.97
C VAL A 96 -9.91 6.75 -9.79
N ILE A 97 -9.53 6.26 -10.98
CA ILE A 97 -8.57 6.94 -11.85
C ILE A 97 -9.10 8.31 -12.28
N PHE A 98 -10.37 8.41 -12.65
CA PHE A 98 -10.99 9.68 -13.05
C PHE A 98 -11.01 10.70 -11.91
N VAL A 99 -11.45 10.30 -10.71
CA VAL A 99 -11.52 11.17 -9.54
C VAL A 99 -10.12 11.57 -9.06
N ALA A 100 -9.17 10.63 -9.01
CA ALA A 100 -7.78 10.92 -8.67
C ALA A 100 -7.16 11.88 -9.70
N GLY A 101 -7.38 11.65 -10.99
CA GLY A 101 -6.91 12.52 -12.08
C GLY A 101 -7.50 13.92 -11.99
N LYS A 102 -8.80 14.06 -11.76
CA LYS A 102 -9.47 15.36 -11.54
C LYS A 102 -8.94 16.09 -10.32
N THR A 103 -8.72 15.36 -9.22
CA THR A 103 -8.17 15.91 -7.98
C THR A 103 -6.76 16.42 -8.22
N PHE A 104 -5.90 15.61 -8.85
CA PHE A 104 -4.54 16.00 -9.20
C PHE A 104 -4.50 17.21 -10.15
N GLN A 105 -5.34 17.21 -11.18
CA GLN A 105 -5.45 18.33 -12.12
C GLN A 105 -5.93 19.61 -11.44
N SER A 106 -6.89 19.52 -10.51
CA SER A 106 -7.37 20.66 -9.72
C SER A 106 -6.29 21.23 -8.81
N LEU A 107 -5.55 20.38 -8.09
CA LEU A 107 -4.43 20.80 -7.26
C LEU A 107 -3.31 21.43 -8.10
N ASN A 108 -2.96 20.82 -9.23
CA ASN A 108 -1.91 21.32 -10.11
C ASN A 108 -2.30 22.65 -10.79
N ARG A 109 -3.56 22.81 -11.19
CA ARG A 109 -4.08 24.07 -11.75
C ARG A 109 -4.04 25.21 -10.70
N ARG A 110 -4.32 24.89 -9.43
CA ARG A 110 -4.20 25.84 -8.31
C ARG A 110 -2.74 26.18 -7.98
N ALA A 111 -1.82 25.24 -8.12
CA ALA A 111 -0.38 25.48 -7.94
C ALA A 111 0.18 26.38 -9.05
N ARG A 112 -0.18 26.12 -10.32
CA ARG A 112 0.28 26.89 -11.49
C ARG A 112 -0.22 28.34 -11.47
N MET A 113 -1.46 28.58 -11.04
CA MET A 113 -2.02 29.93 -10.91
C MET A 113 -1.34 30.77 -9.82
N ARG A 114 -0.90 30.15 -8.71
CA ARG A 114 -0.14 30.84 -7.66
C ARG A 114 1.26 31.26 -8.15
N HIS A 115 1.91 30.43 -8.95
CA HIS A 115 3.22 30.74 -9.50
C HIS A 115 3.20 31.93 -10.48
N ILE A 116 2.14 32.06 -11.29
CA ILE A 116 1.98 33.21 -12.22
C ILE A 116 1.68 34.51 -11.44
N ARG A 117 0.94 34.41 -10.33
CA ARG A 117 0.61 35.58 -9.50
C ARG A 117 1.85 36.16 -8.80
N HIS A 118 2.78 35.32 -8.37
CA HIS A 118 4.04 35.78 -7.76
C HIS A 118 4.96 36.51 -8.74
N ILE A 119 4.97 36.13 -10.02
CA ILE A 119 5.77 36.83 -11.05
C ILE A 119 5.18 38.21 -11.34
N ARG A 120 3.84 38.32 -11.40
CA ARG A 120 3.14 39.59 -11.68
C ARG A 120 3.21 40.64 -10.54
N HIS A 121 3.58 40.23 -9.33
CA HIS A 121 3.76 41.15 -8.19
C HIS A 121 5.23 41.56 -7.97
N ALA A 122 6.15 41.02 -8.79
CA ALA A 122 7.56 41.39 -8.79
C ALA A 122 7.93 42.37 -9.93
N GLU A 123 6.95 42.78 -10.73
CA GLU A 123 6.99 43.87 -11.72
C GLU A 123 6.19 45.08 -11.18
#